data_AF-G3HXE6-F1
#
_entry.id   AF-G3HXE6-F1
#
_cell.length_a   1.000
_cell.length_b   1.000
_cell.length_c   1.000
_cell.angle_alpha   90.00
_cell.angle_beta   90.00
_cell.angle_gamma   90.00
#
_symmetry.space_group_name_H-M   'P 1'
#
loop_
_entity.id
_entity.type
_entity.pdbx_description
1 polymer ?
#
loop_
_entity_poly.entity_id
_entity_poly.type
_entity_poly.pdbx_seq_one_letter_code
_entity_poly.pdbx_strand_id
1 'polypeptide(L)'
;MSVVEAVNANIISKEMGIRCLEFQYLTGGLIEPQVHSRLSIEEALQVGIIDVLIATRLKDQKAHVRNIICPQTKRKLTYKEALEKADFDFHTGLKLLEVSEPLMTGISSLYYSSQ
;
A
#
# COMPACT_ATOMS: atom_id res chain seq x y z
N MET A 1 -3.12 -1.31 20.38
CA MET A 1 -3.65 -2.51 19.72
C MET A 1 -2.99 -2.67 18.37
N SER A 2 -2.17 -3.70 18.18
CA SER A 2 -1.51 -4.02 16.91
C SER A 2 -2.51 -4.61 15.90
N VAL A 3 -2.11 -4.71 14.64
CA VAL A 3 -2.97 -5.32 13.60
C VAL A 3 -3.25 -6.80 13.90
N VAL A 4 -2.26 -7.53 14.41
CA VAL A 4 -2.42 -8.95 14.77
C VAL A 4 -3.37 -9.11 15.94
N GLU A 5 -3.29 -8.23 16.95
CA GLU A 5 -4.25 -8.20 18.06
C GLU A 5 -5.68 -7.94 17.57
N ALA A 6 -5.86 -7.01 16.62
CA ALA A 6 -7.17 -6.72 16.04
C ALA A 6 -7.74 -7.91 15.24
N VAL A 7 -6.90 -8.67 14.53
CA VAL A 7 -7.30 -9.93 13.87
C VAL A 7 -7.72 -10.98 14.90
N ASN A 8 -6.92 -11.17 15.95
CA ASN A 8 -7.21 -12.15 17.00
C ASN A 8 -8.48 -11.81 17.80
N ALA A 9 -8.77 -10.52 17.96
CA ALA A 9 -9.99 -10.02 18.57
C ALA A 9 -11.21 -10.03 17.62
N ASN A 10 -11.07 -10.52 16.38
CA ASN A 10 -12.10 -10.51 15.33
C ASN A 10 -12.67 -9.11 14.99
N ILE A 11 -11.89 -8.05 15.24
CA ILE A 11 -12.26 -6.67 14.87
C ILE A 11 -12.11 -6.47 13.36
N ILE A 12 -11.10 -7.12 12.77
CA ILE A 12 -10.87 -7.14 11.32
C ILE A 12 -10.67 -8.57 10.83
N SER A 13 -10.99 -8.83 9.56
CA SER A 13 -10.75 -10.14 8.95
C SER A 13 -9.25 -10.41 8.81
N LYS A 14 -8.87 -11.70 8.81
CA LYS A 14 -7.48 -12.12 8.56
C LYS A 14 -6.94 -11.57 7.23
N GLU A 15 -7.77 -11.50 6.19
CA GLU A 15 -7.40 -10.92 4.89
C GLU A 15 -7.07 -9.43 5.01
N MET A 16 -7.89 -8.66 5.75
CA MET A 16 -7.61 -7.25 6.01
C MET A 16 -6.33 -7.09 6.83
N GLY A 17 -6.15 -7.90 7.88
CA GLY A 17 -4.96 -7.84 8.72
C GLY A 17 -3.67 -8.07 7.95
N ILE A 18 -3.62 -9.09 7.08
CA ILE A 18 -2.45 -9.34 6.22
C ILE A 18 -2.18 -8.15 5.30
N ARG A 19 -3.21 -7.53 4.71
CA ARG A 19 -3.04 -6.33 3.86
C ARG A 19 -2.49 -5.14 4.64
N CYS A 20 -3.01 -4.89 5.83
CA CYS A 20 -2.50 -3.82 6.70
C CYS A 20 -1.02 -4.05 7.06
N LEU A 21 -0.63 -5.28 7.40
CA LEU A 21 0.77 -5.63 7.69
C LEU A 21 1.67 -5.49 6.46
N GLU A 22 1.19 -5.86 5.27
CA GLU A 22 1.89 -5.66 3.99
C GLU A 22 2.19 -4.17 3.75
N PHE A 23 1.20 -3.30 3.94
CA PHE A 23 1.36 -1.86 3.74
C PHE A 23 2.33 -1.24 4.75
N GLN A 24 2.26 -1.66 6.02
CA GLN A 24 3.20 -1.23 7.04
C GLN A 24 4.63 -1.64 6.69
N TYR A 25 4.83 -2.92 6.37
CA TYR A 25 6.13 -3.46 5.97
C TYR A 25 6.74 -2.68 4.80
N LEU A 26 5.97 -2.45 3.73
CA LEU A 26 6.43 -1.72 2.54
C LEU A 26 6.65 -0.22 2.75
N THR A 27 6.16 0.35 3.85
CA THR A 27 6.29 1.79 4.18
C THR A 27 7.23 2.06 5.35
N GLY A 28 8.12 1.11 5.66
CA GLY A 28 9.19 1.30 6.64
C GLY A 28 9.09 0.46 7.91
N GLY A 29 8.22 -0.55 7.94
CA GLY A 29 8.17 -1.52 9.05
C GLY A 29 6.82 -1.58 9.75
N LEU A 30 6.66 -2.62 10.57
CA LEU A 30 5.44 -2.92 11.31
C LEU A 30 5.26 -1.93 12.45
N ILE A 31 4.04 -1.44 12.63
CA ILE A 31 3.74 -0.45 13.66
C ILE A 31 3.56 -1.18 14.98
N GLU A 32 4.34 -0.81 15.99
CA GLU A 32 4.09 -1.19 17.39
C GLU A 32 3.43 -0.03 18.14
N PRO A 33 2.12 -0.11 18.44
CA PRO A 33 1.37 1.01 19.00
C PRO A 33 1.82 1.45 20.39
N GLN A 34 2.42 0.57 21.20
CA GLN A 34 2.82 0.94 22.57
C GLN A 34 4.08 1.82 22.58
N VAL A 35 5.07 1.50 21.75
CA VAL A 35 6.31 2.29 21.63
C VAL A 35 6.26 3.37 20.55
N HIS A 36 5.15 3.47 19.81
CA HIS A 36 4.95 4.46 18.75
C HIS A 36 6.07 4.44 17.70
N SER A 37 6.65 3.27 17.46
CA SER A 37 7.77 3.05 16.55
C SER A 37 7.40 2.06 15.45
N ARG A 38 8.23 2.05 14.40
CA ARG A 38 8.19 1.01 13.37
C ARG A 38 9.29 0.01 13.65
N LEU A 39 8.95 -1.27 13.55
CA LEU A 39 9.83 -2.40 13.76
C LEU A 39 10.13 -3.09 12.43
N SER A 40 11.37 -3.52 12.26
CA SER A 40 11.75 -4.51 11.25
C SER A 40 11.00 -5.83 11.47
N ILE A 41 11.04 -6.71 10.47
CA ILE A 41 10.44 -8.06 10.62
C ILE A 41 11.14 -8.83 11.74
N GLU A 42 12.46 -8.66 11.86
CA GLU A 42 13.30 -9.31 12.85
C GLU A 42 12.95 -8.84 14.27
N GLU A 43 12.81 -7.53 14.48
CA GLU A 43 12.39 -6.97 15.77
C GLU A 43 10.96 -7.40 16.12
N ALA A 44 10.03 -7.35 15.15
CA ALA A 44 8.64 -7.74 15.37
C ALA A 44 8.47 -9.23 15.72
N LEU A 45 9.33 -10.10 15.16
CA LEU A 45 9.44 -11.51 15.58
C LEU A 45 9.98 -11.64 17.01
N GLN A 46 11.01 -10.87 17.35
CA GLN A 46 11.65 -10.92 18.67
C GLN A 46 10.69 -10.51 19.79
N VAL A 47 9.86 -9.49 19.56
CA VAL A 47 8.86 -9.03 20.55
C VAL A 47 7.51 -9.74 20.43
N GLY A 48 7.36 -10.67 19.48
CA GLY A 48 6.18 -11.53 19.34
C GLY A 48 4.92 -10.87 18.75
N ILE A 49 5.05 -9.74 18.04
CA ILE A 49 3.91 -9.08 17.37
C ILE A 49 3.43 -9.92 16.19
N ILE A 50 4.36 -10.57 15.48
CA ILE A 50 4.08 -11.49 14.37
C ILE A 50 4.75 -12.84 14.61
N ASP A 51 4.24 -13.88 13.96
CA ASP A 51 4.88 -15.18 13.90
C ASP A 51 5.71 -15.37 12.62
N VAL A 52 6.45 -16.48 12.56
CA VAL A 52 7.30 -16.83 11.40
C VAL A 52 6.48 -17.00 10.12
N LEU A 53 5.23 -17.43 10.22
CA LEU A 53 4.35 -17.64 9.07
C LEU A 53 3.98 -16.30 8.43
N ILE A 54 3.57 -15.32 9.24
CA ILE A 54 3.30 -13.94 8.81
C ILE A 54 4.57 -13.31 8.26
N ALA A 55 5.70 -13.42 8.97
CA ALA A 55 6.98 -12.89 8.50
C ALA A 55 7.37 -13.41 7.11
N THR A 56 7.26 -14.73 6.91
CA THR A 56 7.55 -15.37 5.62
C THR A 56 6.62 -14.86 4.53
N ARG A 57 5.32 -14.74 4.83
CA ARG A 57 4.33 -14.22 3.88
C ARG A 57 4.58 -12.76 3.49
N LEU A 58 4.98 -11.90 4.43
CA LEU A 58 5.28 -10.50 4.15
C LEU A 58 6.52 -10.36 3.25
N LYS A 59 7.52 -11.22 3.46
CA LYS A 59 8.74 -11.27 2.64
C LYS A 59 8.50 -11.84 1.23
N ASP A 60 7.52 -12.73 1.06
CA ASP A 60 7.17 -13.28 -0.26
C ASP A 60 6.34 -12.30 -1.10
N GLN A 61 7.03 -11.57 -1.97
CA GLN A 61 6.39 -10.62 -2.89
C GLN A 61 5.39 -11.25 -3.85
N LYS A 62 5.51 -12.57 -4.15
CA LYS A 62 4.55 -13.26 -5.02
C LYS A 62 3.22 -13.51 -4.32
N ALA A 63 3.20 -13.51 -2.99
CA ALA A 63 2.01 -13.67 -2.18
C ALA A 63 1.23 -12.35 -1.94
N HIS A 64 1.79 -11.21 -2.39
CA HIS A 64 1.16 -9.90 -2.23
C HIS A 64 -0.12 -9.80 -3.07
N VAL A 65 -1.16 -9.22 -2.48
CA VAL A 65 -2.50 -9.22 -3.10
C VAL A 65 -2.60 -8.09 -4.12
N ARG A 66 -3.09 -8.41 -5.33
CA ARG A 66 -3.38 -7.40 -6.37
C ARG A 66 -4.77 -6.80 -6.18
N ASN A 67 -4.90 -5.76 -5.36
CA ASN A 67 -6.19 -5.13 -5.03
C ASN A 67 -6.27 -3.64 -5.34
N ILE A 68 -5.21 -3.01 -5.85
CA ILE A 68 -5.20 -1.58 -6.19
C ILE A 68 -5.45 -1.43 -7.68
N ILE A 69 -6.45 -0.65 -8.07
CA ILE A 69 -6.71 -0.39 -9.49
C ILE A 69 -5.81 0.75 -9.93
N CYS A 70 -4.90 0.47 -10.87
CA CYS A 70 -4.08 1.50 -11.50
C CYS A 70 -4.98 2.50 -12.26
N PRO A 71 -4.99 3.79 -11.89
CA PRO A 71 -5.87 4.76 -12.54
C PRO A 71 -5.61 4.91 -14.04
N GLN A 72 -4.35 4.81 -14.47
CA GLN A 72 -3.94 4.92 -15.87
C GLN A 72 -4.31 3.68 -16.72
N THR A 73 -3.98 2.48 -16.24
CA THR A 73 -4.12 1.24 -17.05
C THR A 73 -5.37 0.43 -16.74
N LYS A 74 -6.11 0.78 -15.68
CA LYS A 74 -7.25 0.02 -15.11
C LYS A 74 -6.93 -1.41 -14.68
N ARG A 75 -5.65 -1.81 -14.69
CA ARG A 75 -5.20 -3.13 -14.22
C ARG A 75 -5.02 -3.12 -12.70
N LYS A 76 -5.24 -4.28 -12.06
CA LYS A 76 -4.95 -4.46 -10.64
C LYS A 76 -3.44 -4.54 -10.40
N LEU A 77 -2.96 -3.84 -9.39
CA LEU A 77 -1.58 -3.79 -8.89
C LEU A 77 -1.52 -4.33 -7.46
N THR A 78 -0.36 -4.86 -7.08
CA THR A 78 0.01 -4.97 -5.65
C THR A 78 0.36 -3.59 -5.10
N TYR A 79 0.43 -3.44 -3.78
CA TYR A 79 0.85 -2.18 -3.18
C TYR A 79 2.31 -1.85 -3.49
N LYS A 80 3.19 -2.87 -3.54
CA LYS A 80 4.57 -2.71 -3.99
C LYS A 80 4.64 -2.12 -5.40
N GLU A 81 3.93 -2.70 -6.36
CA GLU A 81 3.90 -2.21 -7.74
C GLU A 81 3.32 -0.79 -7.83
N ALA A 82 2.33 -0.47 -7.00
CA ALA A 82 1.80 0.89 -6.90
C ALA A 82 2.86 1.88 -6.40
N LEU A 83 3.65 1.52 -5.39
CA LEU A 83 4.75 2.35 -4.87
C LEU A 83 5.91 2.52 -5.86
N GLU A 84 6.17 1.52 -6.70
CA GLU A 84 7.20 1.55 -7.74
C GLU A 84 6.77 2.38 -8.95
N LYS A 85 5.48 2.39 -9.28
CA LYS A 85 4.90 3.21 -10.35
C LYS A 85 4.60 4.65 -9.95
N ALA A 86 4.49 4.92 -8.66
CA ALA A 86 4.14 6.25 -8.18
C ALA A 86 5.35 7.19 -8.26
N ASP A 87 5.14 8.37 -8.83
CA ASP A 87 6.14 9.41 -8.89
C ASP A 87 6.21 10.18 -7.58
N PHE A 88 7.43 10.58 -7.21
CA PHE A 88 7.64 11.39 -6.02
C PHE A 88 7.44 12.86 -6.35
N ASP A 89 6.43 13.47 -5.75
CA ASP A 89 6.21 14.90 -5.84
C ASP A 89 7.03 15.62 -4.76
N PHE A 90 8.06 16.36 -5.18
CA PHE A 90 8.95 17.11 -4.30
C PHE A 90 8.25 18.25 -3.55
N HIS A 91 7.12 18.76 -4.06
CA HIS A 91 6.40 19.85 -3.40
C HIS A 91 5.63 19.36 -2.17
N THR A 92 5.02 18.18 -2.25
CA THR A 92 4.23 17.60 -1.15
C THR A 92 4.98 16.54 -0.34
N GLY A 93 6.06 15.98 -0.89
CA GLY A 93 6.77 14.84 -0.30
C GLY A 93 6.01 13.52 -0.41
N LEU A 94 5.00 13.44 -1.28
CA LEU A 94 4.15 12.27 -1.45
C LEU A 94 4.51 11.48 -2.71
N LYS A 95 4.20 10.18 -2.68
CA LYS A 95 4.19 9.33 -3.87
C LYS A 95 2.79 9.32 -4.49
N LEU A 96 2.67 9.73 -5.75
CA LEU A 96 1.39 9.89 -6.45
C LEU A 96 1.33 8.95 -7.66
N LEU A 97 0.18 8.29 -7.85
CA LEU A 97 -0.10 7.52 -9.05
C LEU A 97 -0.76 8.41 -10.10
N GLU A 98 -0.21 8.43 -11.30
CA GLU A 98 -0.81 9.15 -12.42
C GLU A 98 -2.19 8.60 -12.80
N VAL A 99 -3.10 9.52 -13.09
CA VAL A 99 -4.39 9.22 -13.69
C VAL A 99 -4.27 9.16 -15.21
N SER A 100 -5.07 8.30 -15.85
CA SER A 100 -5.26 8.43 -17.31
C SER A 100 -5.84 9.82 -17.58
N GLU A 101 -5.33 10.52 -18.61
CA GLU A 101 -6.01 11.71 -19.11
C GLU A 101 -7.50 11.38 -19.28
N PRO A 102 -8.42 12.21 -18.76
CA PRO A 102 -9.80 12.07 -19.16
C PRO A 102 -9.82 12.23 -20.68
N LEU A 103 -10.44 11.26 -21.38
CA LEU A 103 -10.81 11.46 -22.78
C LEU A 103 -11.51 12.82 -22.82
N MET A 104 -10.88 13.81 -23.46
CA MET A 104 -11.43 15.14 -23.66
C MET A 104 -12.57 15.07 -24.70
N THR A 105 -13.49 14.13 -24.57
CA THR A 105 -14.72 14.06 -25.36
C THR A 105 -15.75 14.97 -24.70
N GLY A 106 -15.55 16.27 -24.87
CA GLY A 106 -16.44 17.28 -24.32
C GLY A 106 -16.15 18.66 -24.87
N ILE A 107 -16.35 18.86 -26.18
CA ILE A 107 -16.57 20.12 -26.94
C ILE A 107 -15.51 21.25 -26.79
N SER A 108 -14.60 21.21 -25.82
CA SER A 108 -13.66 22.29 -25.50
C SER A 108 -12.44 22.34 -26.43
N SER A 109 -12.24 21.32 -27.27
CA SER A 109 -11.16 21.28 -28.27
C SER A 109 -11.31 22.28 -29.41
N LEU A 110 -12.49 22.91 -29.61
CA LEU A 110 -12.69 23.87 -30.69
C LEU A 110 -12.29 25.31 -30.32
N TYR A 111 -12.02 25.60 -29.04
CA TYR A 111 -11.70 26.95 -28.58
C TYR A 111 -10.20 27.27 -28.53
N TYR A 112 -9.32 26.27 -28.68
CA TYR A 112 -7.86 26.46 -28.62
C TYR A 112 -7.16 26.40 -29.99
N SER A 113 -7.90 26.22 -31.09
CA SER A 113 -7.33 26.14 -32.44
C SER A 113 -7.36 27.48 -33.20
N SER A 114 -7.26 28.61 -32.50
CA SER A 114 -7.23 29.93 -33.14
C SER A 114 -6.28 30.88 -32.43
N GLN A 115 -4.98 30.62 -32.50
CA GLN A 115 -3.93 31.64 -32.63
C GLN A 115 -2.80 31.08 -33.50
#